data_AF-A0A529HWS7-F1
#
_entry.id   AF-A0A529HWS7-F1
#
_cell.length_a   1.000
_cell.length_b   1.000
_cell.length_c   1.000
_cell.angle_alpha   90.00
_cell.angle_beta   90.00
_cell.angle_gamma   90.00
#
_symmetry.space_group_name_H-M   'P 1'
#
loop_
_entity.id
_entity.type
_entity.pdbx_description
1 polymer ?
#
loop_
_entity_poly.entity_id
_entity_poly.type
_entity_poly.pdbx_seq_one_letter_code
_entity_poly.pdbx_strand_id
1 'polypeptide(L)'
;FQWPSHLFELIVRLKDKVRPHGEAFEYRSIETDVLAFIMERVTGKRLAQLVSEELWQKLGADESACFTVDSAGYALADGGFNATLRDYARFGKLILDNGGGVVPAEWIEATRTGRHGPGFNPSLPEGSYRNQFWIEDPRSRALMCRGVFGQLIHIGWDNRMVVVKLSTYPDFTNTAYSVATLKAVHAIAAALA
;
A
#
# COMPACT_ATOMS: atom_id res chain seq x y z
N PHE A 1 -22.47 23.01 -7.44
CA PHE A 1 -21.78 21.94 -6.69
C PHE A 1 -20.76 22.61 -5.77
N GLN A 2 -20.79 22.35 -4.47
CA GLN A 2 -19.82 22.90 -3.52
C GLN A 2 -18.80 21.82 -3.18
N TRP A 3 -17.56 22.00 -3.64
CA TRP A 3 -16.47 21.09 -3.30
C TRP A 3 -16.24 21.04 -1.78
N PRO A 4 -16.00 19.85 -1.20
CA PRO A 4 -15.56 19.75 0.18
C PRO A 4 -14.26 20.53 0.41
N SER A 5 -14.15 21.20 1.54
CA SER A 5 -13.01 22.03 1.91
C SER A 5 -11.80 21.21 2.37
N HIS A 6 -12.04 20.05 2.99
CA HIS A 6 -11.02 19.14 3.49
C HIS A 6 -11.51 17.68 3.43
N LEU A 7 -10.62 16.72 3.63
CA LEU A 7 -10.90 15.31 3.33
C LEU A 7 -11.96 14.70 4.23
N PHE A 8 -11.95 15.04 5.53
CA PHE A 8 -12.97 14.56 6.45
C PHE A 8 -14.39 14.97 6.02
N GLU A 9 -14.55 16.18 5.47
CA GLU A 9 -15.84 16.65 4.94
C GLU A 9 -16.28 15.85 3.71
N LEU A 10 -15.33 15.49 2.83
CA LEU A 10 -15.62 14.60 1.71
C LEU A 10 -16.10 13.23 2.22
N ILE A 11 -15.36 12.61 3.15
CA ILE A 11 -15.69 11.29 3.71
C ILE A 11 -17.12 11.25 4.26
N VAL A 12 -17.51 12.20 5.11
CA VAL A 12 -18.86 12.20 5.73
C VAL A 12 -19.99 12.51 4.74
N ARG A 13 -19.66 13.06 3.56
CA ARG A 13 -20.61 13.30 2.48
C ARG A 13 -20.85 12.08 1.59
N LEU A 14 -19.97 11.07 1.61
CA LEU A 14 -20.15 9.82 0.86
C LEU A 14 -21.20 8.92 1.54
N LYS A 15 -22.46 9.05 1.11
CA LYS A 15 -23.59 8.32 1.70
C LYS A 15 -24.15 7.20 0.83
N ASP A 16 -23.82 7.22 -0.45
CA ASP A 16 -24.35 6.25 -1.42
C ASP A 16 -23.68 4.88 -1.22
N LYS A 17 -24.52 3.85 -1.11
CA LYS A 17 -24.09 2.46 -1.02
C LYS A 17 -24.40 1.79 -2.35
N VAL A 18 -23.37 1.41 -3.09
CA VAL A 18 -23.52 0.69 -4.36
C VAL A 18 -23.79 -0.81 -4.15
N ARG A 19 -23.40 -1.36 -2.99
CA ARG A 19 -23.51 -2.77 -2.62
C ARG A 19 -23.39 -2.97 -1.08
N PRO A 20 -23.95 -4.05 -0.50
CA PRO A 20 -23.63 -4.49 0.86
C PRO A 20 -22.13 -4.56 1.18
N HIS A 21 -21.78 -4.30 2.45
CA HIS A 21 -20.40 -4.40 2.92
C HIS A 21 -19.90 -5.84 2.81
N GLY A 22 -18.71 -6.02 2.23
CA GLY A 22 -18.07 -7.33 2.07
C GLY A 22 -18.56 -8.17 0.89
N GLU A 23 -19.54 -7.69 0.11
CA GLU A 23 -20.08 -8.45 -1.03
C GLU A 23 -19.05 -8.63 -2.17
N ALA A 24 -18.29 -7.58 -2.47
CA ALA A 24 -17.26 -7.60 -3.51
C ALA A 24 -16.10 -6.68 -3.15
N PHE A 25 -14.92 -6.99 -3.69
CA PHE A 25 -13.78 -6.10 -3.59
C PHE A 25 -13.89 -4.94 -4.59
N GLU A 26 -13.63 -3.73 -4.11
CA GLU A 26 -13.53 -2.52 -4.93
C GLU A 26 -12.43 -1.64 -4.32
N TYR A 27 -11.39 -1.32 -5.09
CA TYR A 27 -10.30 -0.50 -4.58
C TYR A 27 -10.73 0.97 -4.54
N ARG A 28 -10.77 1.55 -3.34
CA ARG A 28 -11.19 2.94 -3.10
C ARG A 28 -10.20 3.63 -2.16
N SER A 29 -9.42 4.57 -2.69
CA SER A 29 -8.34 5.26 -1.96
C SER A 29 -8.83 5.87 -0.64
N ILE A 30 -9.99 6.52 -0.67
CA ILE A 30 -10.60 7.18 0.49
C ILE A 30 -10.88 6.26 1.69
N GLU A 31 -10.96 4.94 1.48
CA GLU A 31 -11.13 3.98 2.58
C GLU A 31 -9.86 3.88 3.44
N THR A 32 -8.68 4.14 2.86
CA THR A 32 -7.41 4.23 3.60
C THR A 32 -7.39 5.46 4.50
N ASP A 33 -7.93 6.59 4.06
CA ASP A 33 -8.03 7.80 4.90
C ASP A 33 -8.99 7.60 6.08
N VAL A 34 -10.08 6.86 5.89
CA VAL A 34 -10.97 6.47 7.00
C VAL A 34 -10.20 5.70 8.08
N LEU A 35 -9.34 4.74 7.68
CA LEU A 35 -8.48 4.02 8.63
C LEU A 35 -7.52 4.95 9.36
N ALA A 36 -6.89 5.89 8.66
CA ALA A 36 -6.02 6.88 9.26
C ALA A 36 -6.77 7.81 10.24
N PHE A 37 -7.99 8.24 9.92
CA PHE A 37 -8.82 8.98 10.88
C PHE A 37 -9.15 8.15 12.12
N ILE A 38 -9.46 6.86 11.97
CA ILE A 38 -9.66 5.96 13.13
C ILE A 38 -8.39 5.92 13.98
N MET A 39 -7.21 5.79 13.37
CA MET A 39 -5.93 5.81 14.08
C MET A 39 -5.71 7.12 14.83
N GLU A 40 -5.93 8.28 14.20
CA GLU A 40 -5.80 9.58 14.88
C GLU A 40 -6.79 9.70 16.05
N ARG A 41 -8.03 9.24 15.87
CA ARG A 41 -9.08 9.30 16.91
C ARG A 41 -8.78 8.40 18.11
N VAL A 42 -8.28 7.18 17.88
CA VAL A 42 -7.99 6.21 18.95
C VAL A 42 -6.74 6.61 19.74
N THR A 43 -5.76 7.22 19.07
CA THR A 43 -4.47 7.55 19.69
C THR A 43 -4.36 9.00 20.19
N GLY A 44 -5.21 9.90 19.68
CA GLY A 44 -5.10 11.34 19.93
C GLY A 44 -3.91 12.01 19.23
N LYS A 45 -3.19 11.28 18.36
CA LYS A 45 -2.00 11.78 17.64
C LYS A 45 -2.32 11.99 16.16
N ARG A 46 -1.61 12.92 15.51
CA ARG A 46 -1.71 13.11 14.05
C ARG A 46 -1.04 11.95 13.31
N LEU A 47 -1.52 11.63 12.11
CA LEU A 47 -1.02 10.51 11.31
C LEU A 47 0.49 10.59 11.06
N ALA A 48 1.01 11.76 10.71
CA ALA A 48 2.45 11.94 10.49
C ALA A 48 3.27 11.63 11.75
N GLN A 49 2.76 11.99 12.93
CA GLN A 49 3.40 11.66 14.21
C GLN A 49 3.32 10.15 14.48
N LEU A 50 2.17 9.52 14.27
CA LEU A 50 2.00 8.08 14.42
C LEU A 50 2.93 7.28 13.52
N VAL A 51 2.98 7.63 12.23
CA VAL A 51 3.86 6.97 11.26
C VAL A 51 5.33 7.17 11.65
N SER A 52 5.71 8.36 12.13
CA SER A 52 7.08 8.63 12.60
C SER A 52 7.45 7.71 13.78
N GLU A 53 6.66 7.75 14.86
CA GLU A 53 6.97 7.06 16.11
C GLU A 53 6.81 5.53 16.00
N GLU A 54 5.73 5.08 15.36
CA GLU A 54 5.35 3.67 15.37
C GLU A 54 5.99 2.85 14.26
N LEU A 55 6.46 3.49 13.18
CA LEU A 55 7.01 2.82 12.00
C LEU A 55 8.36 3.40 11.58
N TRP A 56 8.43 4.69 11.22
CA TRP A 56 9.54 5.28 10.49
C TRP A 56 10.85 5.31 11.30
N GLN A 57 10.76 5.72 12.58
CA GLN A 57 11.92 5.70 13.48
C GLN A 57 12.39 4.27 13.78
N LYS A 58 11.45 3.32 13.93
CA LYS A 58 11.77 1.91 14.17
C LYS A 58 12.37 1.22 12.95
N LEU A 59 12.13 1.74 11.74
CA LEU A 59 12.73 1.28 10.49
C LEU A 59 14.24 1.54 10.41
N GLY A 60 14.76 2.50 11.19
CA GLY A 60 16.10 3.04 10.98
C GLY A 60 16.24 3.70 9.60
N ALA A 61 15.22 4.47 9.20
CA ALA A 61 15.25 5.25 7.97
C ALA A 61 16.38 6.30 8.00
N ASP A 62 17.02 6.52 6.85
CA ASP A 62 18.12 7.50 6.75
C ASP A 62 17.56 8.93 6.73
N GLU A 63 16.42 9.12 6.07
CA GLU A 63 15.84 10.44 5.84
C GLU A 63 14.47 10.59 6.49
N SER A 64 14.09 11.83 6.78
CA SER A 64 12.72 12.15 7.13
C SER A 64 11.80 11.93 5.92
N ALA A 65 10.66 11.28 6.15
CA ALA A 65 9.56 11.24 5.18
C ALA A 65 8.59 12.41 5.41
N CYS A 66 7.73 12.68 4.43
CA CYS A 66 6.67 13.68 4.56
C CYS A 66 5.36 13.23 3.94
N PHE A 67 4.27 13.87 4.39
CA PHE A 67 2.95 13.73 3.81
C PHE A 67 2.55 15.03 3.12
N THR A 68 1.94 14.93 1.95
CA THR A 68 1.05 15.98 1.45
C THR A 68 -0.12 16.13 2.41
N VAL A 69 -0.50 17.38 2.68
CA VAL A 69 -1.63 17.69 3.57
C VAL A 69 -2.75 18.42 2.84
N ASP A 70 -3.98 18.24 3.29
CA ASP A 70 -5.12 19.05 2.86
C ASP A 70 -5.12 20.44 3.52
N SER A 71 -6.13 21.25 3.19
CA SER A 71 -6.27 22.63 3.70
C SER A 71 -6.44 22.72 5.22
N ALA A 72 -6.88 21.63 5.87
CA ALA A 72 -7.04 21.52 7.31
C ALA A 72 -5.80 20.92 8.00
N GLY A 73 -4.75 20.60 7.24
CA GLY A 73 -3.51 20.00 7.73
C GLY A 73 -3.60 18.49 7.95
N TYR A 74 -4.63 17.81 7.43
CA TYR A 74 -4.70 16.35 7.47
C TYR A 74 -3.75 15.74 6.44
N ALA A 75 -2.93 14.76 6.87
CA ALA A 75 -2.02 14.03 6.02
C ALA A 75 -2.76 13.00 5.15
N LEU A 76 -2.67 13.13 3.82
CA LEU A 76 -3.36 12.25 2.86
C LEU A 76 -2.75 10.83 2.92
N ALA A 77 -3.47 9.91 3.56
CA ALA A 77 -2.98 8.57 3.87
C ALA A 77 -2.98 7.64 2.65
N ASP A 78 -3.90 7.90 1.72
CA ASP A 78 -4.16 7.05 0.55
C ASP A 78 -3.13 7.18 -0.59
N GLY A 79 -2.31 8.24 -0.57
CA GLY A 79 -1.30 8.47 -1.60
C GLY A 79 -0.34 9.65 -1.39
N GLY A 80 -0.41 10.36 -0.25
CA GLY A 80 0.39 11.57 -0.01
C GLY A 80 1.78 11.34 0.57
N PHE A 81 2.20 10.09 0.81
CA PHE A 81 3.46 9.78 1.47
C PHE A 81 4.66 9.86 0.52
N ASN A 82 5.73 10.52 0.96
CA ASN A 82 6.97 10.70 0.21
C ASN A 82 8.16 10.30 1.06
N ALA A 83 9.04 9.48 0.48
CA ALA A 83 10.27 9.01 1.11
C ALA A 83 11.32 8.65 0.04
N THR A 84 12.55 8.37 0.47
CA THR A 84 13.62 7.94 -0.44
C THR A 84 13.41 6.51 -0.92
N LEU A 85 13.97 6.18 -2.09
CA LEU A 85 13.94 4.82 -2.63
C LEU A 85 14.52 3.78 -1.65
N ARG A 86 15.60 4.15 -0.93
CA ARG A 86 16.24 3.25 0.04
C ARG A 86 15.38 3.03 1.28
N ASP A 87 14.70 4.06 1.77
CA ASP A 87 13.82 3.92 2.94
C ASP A 87 12.54 3.15 2.62
N TYR A 88 12.00 3.28 1.40
CA TYR A 88 10.97 2.34 0.92
C TYR A 88 11.47 0.89 0.89
N ALA A 89 12.75 0.67 0.56
CA ALA A 89 13.33 -0.67 0.58
C ALA A 89 13.49 -1.20 2.02
N ARG A 90 13.79 -0.33 2.99
CA ARG A 90 13.77 -0.67 4.42
C ARG A 90 12.38 -1.08 4.89
N PHE A 91 11.34 -0.36 4.46
CA PHE A 91 9.94 -0.78 4.71
C PHE A 91 9.66 -2.16 4.12
N GLY A 92 10.00 -2.39 2.85
CA GLY A 92 9.84 -3.71 2.24
C GLY A 92 10.61 -4.81 2.98
N LYS A 93 11.81 -4.49 3.49
CA LYS A 93 12.62 -5.42 4.29
C LYS A 93 12.00 -5.74 5.65
N LEU A 94 11.44 -4.74 6.34
CA LEU A 94 10.69 -4.97 7.59
C LEU A 94 9.58 -5.99 7.37
N ILE A 95 8.81 -5.81 6.30
CA ILE A 95 7.73 -6.72 5.92
C ILE A 95 8.28 -8.11 5.57
N LEU A 96 9.35 -8.19 4.78
CA LEU A 96 10.04 -9.45 4.43
C LEU A 96 10.52 -10.22 5.67
N ASP A 97 10.98 -9.50 6.69
CA ASP A 97 11.42 -10.04 7.99
C ASP A 97 10.23 -10.23 8.95
N ASN A 98 9.05 -10.54 8.39
CA ASN A 98 7.81 -10.85 9.10
C ASN A 98 7.41 -9.80 10.14
N GLY A 99 7.57 -8.52 9.76
CA GLY A 99 7.16 -7.38 10.58
C GLY A 99 8.24 -6.86 11.52
N GLY A 100 9.39 -7.54 11.65
CA GLY A 100 10.58 -7.06 12.36
C GLY A 100 10.33 -6.56 13.80
N GLY A 101 9.33 -7.11 14.48
CA GLY A 101 8.91 -6.69 15.83
C GLY A 101 8.09 -5.39 15.86
N VAL A 102 7.88 -4.72 14.72
CA VAL A 102 7.03 -3.52 14.60
C VAL A 102 5.57 -3.92 14.35
N VAL A 103 5.34 -4.94 13.54
CA VAL A 103 4.02 -5.50 13.24
C VAL A 103 4.01 -6.99 13.60
N PRO A 104 2.91 -7.54 14.14
CA PRO A 104 2.86 -8.96 14.48
C PRO A 104 3.08 -9.87 13.26
N ALA A 105 3.89 -10.91 13.42
CA ALA A 105 4.24 -11.83 12.34
C ALA A 105 3.01 -12.57 11.80
N GLU A 106 2.05 -12.90 12.69
CA GLU A 106 0.78 -13.52 12.33
C GLU A 106 -0.09 -12.61 11.45
N TRP A 107 0.03 -11.29 11.59
CA TRP A 107 -0.67 -10.35 10.73
C TRP A 107 -0.07 -10.34 9.32
N ILE A 108 1.27 -10.45 9.20
CA ILE A 108 1.95 -10.60 7.91
C ILE A 108 1.54 -11.91 7.25
N GLU A 109 1.52 -13.01 8.01
CA GLU A 109 1.09 -14.32 7.50
C GLU A 109 -0.36 -14.30 7.01
N ALA A 110 -1.27 -13.75 7.83
CA ALA A 110 -2.68 -13.60 7.45
C ALA A 110 -2.87 -12.73 6.20
N THR A 111 -2.04 -11.69 6.04
CA THR A 111 -2.03 -10.83 4.84
C THR A 111 -1.67 -11.66 3.62
N ARG A 112 -0.58 -12.41 3.68
CA ARG A 112 -0.06 -13.25 2.59
C ARG A 112 -0.96 -14.41 2.18
N THR A 113 -1.89 -14.83 3.04
CA THR A 113 -2.86 -15.89 2.73
C THR A 113 -4.24 -15.34 2.35
N GLY A 114 -4.39 -14.02 2.21
CA GLY A 114 -5.61 -13.41 1.68
C GLY A 114 -5.90 -13.90 0.26
N ARG A 115 -7.03 -14.57 0.06
CA ARG A 115 -7.47 -15.09 -1.25
C ARG A 115 -8.82 -14.51 -1.60
N HIS A 116 -8.90 -13.97 -2.81
CA HIS A 116 -10.13 -13.66 -3.51
C HIS A 116 -10.34 -14.70 -4.63
N GLY A 117 -11.60 -14.92 -5.01
CA GLY A 117 -11.95 -15.81 -6.11
C GLY A 117 -11.57 -15.22 -7.49
N PRO A 118 -11.89 -15.93 -8.58
CA PRO A 118 -11.62 -15.46 -9.94
C PRO A 118 -12.34 -14.15 -10.25
N GLY A 119 -11.81 -13.36 -11.20
CA GLY A 119 -12.41 -12.09 -11.63
C GLY A 119 -12.14 -10.90 -10.69
N PHE A 120 -11.23 -11.07 -9.72
CA PHE A 120 -10.83 -10.06 -8.74
C PHE A 120 -10.26 -8.78 -9.37
N ASN A 121 -9.33 -8.89 -10.33
CA ASN A 121 -8.74 -7.74 -11.01
C ASN A 121 -8.25 -8.13 -12.42
N PRO A 122 -8.58 -7.37 -13.49
CA PRO A 122 -8.14 -7.71 -14.84
C PRO A 122 -6.62 -7.77 -15.04
N SER A 123 -5.85 -7.00 -14.26
CA SER A 123 -4.37 -7.00 -14.30
C SER A 123 -3.74 -8.10 -13.46
N LEU A 124 -4.52 -8.73 -12.57
CA LEU A 124 -4.08 -9.79 -11.66
C LEU A 124 -5.20 -10.85 -11.59
N PRO A 125 -5.34 -11.70 -12.63
CA PRO A 125 -6.48 -12.61 -12.76
C PRO A 125 -6.57 -13.64 -11.61
N GLU A 126 -5.41 -14.07 -11.10
CA GLU A 126 -5.29 -14.93 -9.91
C GLU A 126 -5.07 -14.13 -8.62
N GLY A 127 -5.00 -12.80 -8.74
CA GLY A 127 -4.55 -11.94 -7.66
C GLY A 127 -5.53 -11.84 -6.51
N SER A 128 -5.08 -11.17 -5.47
CA SER A 128 -5.87 -10.91 -4.27
C SER A 128 -5.44 -9.59 -3.63
N TYR A 129 -6.22 -9.08 -2.68
CA TYR A 129 -5.86 -7.93 -1.86
C TYR A 129 -6.29 -8.14 -0.43
N ARG A 130 -5.39 -7.84 0.50
CA ARG A 130 -5.66 -7.95 1.93
C ARG A 130 -4.81 -6.96 2.68
N ASN A 131 -5.37 -6.35 3.73
CA ASN A 131 -4.62 -5.50 4.67
C ASN A 131 -3.77 -4.40 3.99
N GLN A 132 -4.29 -3.79 2.93
CA GLN A 132 -3.61 -2.76 2.14
C GLN A 132 -2.48 -3.24 1.20
N PHE A 133 -2.33 -4.55 1.01
CA PHE A 133 -1.38 -5.15 0.08
C PHE A 133 -2.07 -5.87 -1.07
N TRP A 134 -1.52 -5.70 -2.27
CA TRP A 134 -1.81 -6.55 -3.42
C TRP A 134 -1.03 -7.86 -3.31
N ILE A 135 -1.63 -8.95 -3.76
CA ILE A 135 -1.03 -10.27 -3.89
C ILE A 135 -1.13 -10.65 -5.36
N GLU A 136 0.01 -10.85 -6.01
CA GLU A 136 0.04 -11.16 -7.45
C GLU A 136 -0.57 -12.53 -7.73
N ASP A 137 -0.07 -13.53 -7.00
CA ASP A 137 -0.44 -14.92 -7.12
C ASP A 137 -0.47 -15.54 -5.70
N PRO A 138 -1.61 -16.08 -5.26
CA PRO A 138 -1.73 -16.75 -3.97
C PRO A 138 -0.78 -17.93 -3.76
N ARG A 139 -0.13 -18.46 -4.81
CA ARG A 139 0.90 -19.50 -4.73
C ARG A 139 2.26 -18.94 -4.33
N SER A 140 2.70 -17.84 -4.93
CA SER A 140 3.96 -17.16 -4.55
C SER A 140 3.82 -16.43 -3.21
N ARG A 141 2.60 -16.00 -2.89
CA ARG A 141 2.28 -15.28 -1.64
C ARG A 141 3.17 -14.04 -1.45
N ALA A 142 3.65 -13.48 -2.57
CA ALA A 142 4.40 -12.23 -2.61
C ALA A 142 3.44 -11.07 -2.36
N LEU A 143 3.92 -10.05 -1.64
CA LEU A 143 3.16 -8.84 -1.36
C LEU A 143 3.64 -7.69 -2.25
N MET A 144 2.70 -6.84 -2.63
CA MET A 144 3.00 -5.65 -3.41
C MET A 144 2.24 -4.42 -2.89
N CYS A 145 2.94 -3.29 -2.82
CA CYS A 145 2.34 -1.97 -2.75
C CYS A 145 2.42 -1.36 -4.15
N ARG A 146 1.27 -0.98 -4.72
CA ARG A 146 1.17 -0.41 -6.07
C ARG A 146 0.66 1.03 -5.98
N GLY A 147 1.33 1.94 -6.65
CA GLY A 147 0.91 3.32 -6.80
C GLY A 147 0.70 3.70 -8.26
N VAL A 148 -0.16 4.69 -8.48
CA VAL A 148 -0.38 5.32 -9.79
C VAL A 148 0.92 5.91 -10.33
N PHE A 149 1.00 6.11 -11.64
CA PHE A 149 2.24 6.56 -12.31
C PHE A 149 3.44 5.61 -12.18
N GLY A 150 3.23 4.36 -11.76
CA GLY A 150 4.22 3.28 -11.87
C GLY A 150 5.03 2.98 -10.61
N GLN A 151 4.51 3.30 -9.43
CA GLN A 151 5.17 3.01 -8.16
C GLN A 151 4.98 1.54 -7.78
N LEU A 152 6.05 0.89 -7.31
CA LEU A 152 6.01 -0.50 -6.86
C LEU A 152 6.96 -0.70 -5.67
N ILE A 153 6.46 -1.35 -4.63
CA ILE A 153 7.26 -2.13 -3.69
C ILE A 153 6.81 -3.57 -3.84
N HIS A 154 7.70 -4.48 -4.22
CA HIS A 154 7.44 -5.91 -4.35
C HIS A 154 8.29 -6.68 -3.33
N ILE A 155 7.67 -7.61 -2.61
CA ILE A 155 8.27 -8.33 -1.49
C ILE A 155 8.03 -9.83 -1.69
N GLY A 156 9.09 -10.57 -2.02
CA GLY A 156 9.04 -12.01 -2.30
C GLY A 156 9.90 -12.80 -1.31
N TRP A 157 9.29 -13.81 -0.67
CA TRP A 157 9.99 -14.63 0.34
C TRP A 157 10.80 -15.76 -0.26
N ASP A 158 10.36 -16.34 -1.38
CA ASP A 158 11.03 -17.48 -2.04
C ASP A 158 12.51 -17.15 -2.32
N ASN A 159 12.78 -15.92 -2.75
CA ASN A 159 14.13 -15.45 -3.09
C ASN A 159 14.65 -14.40 -2.07
N ARG A 160 13.95 -14.22 -0.95
CA ARG A 160 14.21 -13.16 0.07
C ARG A 160 14.53 -11.78 -0.56
N MET A 161 13.70 -11.37 -1.51
CA MET A 161 13.95 -10.20 -2.36
C MET A 161 12.92 -9.09 -2.11
N VAL A 162 13.43 -7.85 -2.02
CA VAL A 162 12.62 -6.62 -2.06
C VAL A 162 13.02 -5.83 -3.30
N VAL A 163 12.03 -5.42 -4.09
CA VAL A 163 12.23 -4.51 -5.22
C VAL A 163 11.42 -3.25 -4.99
N VAL A 164 12.08 -2.10 -5.10
CA VAL A 164 11.43 -0.78 -5.08
C VAL A 164 11.65 -0.12 -6.43
N LYS A 165 10.57 0.39 -7.01
CA LYS A 165 10.59 1.17 -8.24
C LYS A 165 9.71 2.40 -8.06
N LEU A 166 10.33 3.57 -8.18
CA LEU A 166 9.64 4.86 -8.24
C LEU A 166 9.64 5.32 -9.70
N SER A 167 8.55 5.89 -10.17
CA SER A 167 8.36 6.23 -11.59
C SER A 167 7.41 7.40 -11.79
N THR A 168 7.41 7.92 -13.01
CA THR A 168 6.52 9.00 -13.45
C THR A 168 5.96 8.64 -14.83
N TYR A 169 5.13 7.60 -14.89
CA TYR A 169 4.47 7.24 -16.15
C TYR A 169 3.68 8.45 -16.70
N PRO A 170 3.56 8.60 -18.02
CA PRO A 170 2.72 9.65 -18.60
C PRO A 170 1.23 9.45 -18.29
N ASP A 171 0.79 8.19 -18.13
CA ASP A 171 -0.57 7.82 -17.79
C ASP A 171 -0.74 7.56 -16.29
N PHE A 172 -1.92 7.89 -15.74
CA PHE A 172 -2.30 7.59 -14.36
C PHE A 172 -2.15 6.10 -14.02
N THR A 173 -2.62 5.23 -14.91
CA THR A 173 -2.39 3.78 -14.86
C THR A 173 -2.03 3.26 -16.25
N ASN A 174 -1.18 2.24 -16.32
CA ASN A 174 -0.82 1.59 -17.57
C ASN A 174 -0.58 0.09 -17.34
N THR A 175 -1.48 -0.75 -17.88
CA THR A 175 -1.44 -2.21 -17.68
C THR A 175 -0.22 -2.83 -18.34
N ALA A 176 0.14 -2.41 -19.56
CA ALA A 176 1.29 -2.96 -20.27
C ALA A 176 2.60 -2.70 -19.51
N TYR A 177 2.79 -1.49 -18.98
CA TYR A 177 3.97 -1.15 -18.17
C TYR A 177 3.99 -1.89 -16.84
N SER A 178 2.82 -2.10 -16.22
CA SER A 178 2.72 -2.87 -14.97
C SER A 178 3.12 -4.33 -15.20
N VAL A 179 2.60 -4.96 -16.26
CA VAL A 179 2.96 -6.34 -16.65
C VAL A 179 4.44 -6.45 -17.00
N ALA A 180 4.99 -5.50 -17.75
CA ALA A 180 6.43 -5.47 -18.07
C ALA A 180 7.30 -5.33 -16.81
N THR A 181 6.88 -4.51 -15.85
CA THR A 181 7.58 -4.34 -14.57
C THR A 181 7.62 -5.66 -13.79
N LEU A 182 6.50 -6.37 -13.67
CA LEU A 182 6.46 -7.66 -12.95
C LEU A 182 7.30 -8.73 -13.65
N LYS A 183 7.25 -8.80 -14.99
CA LYS A 183 8.15 -9.68 -15.75
C LYS A 183 9.63 -9.39 -15.48
N ALA A 184 10.01 -8.12 -15.38
CA ALA A 184 11.38 -7.74 -15.04
C ALA A 184 11.75 -8.16 -13.61
N VAL A 185 10.85 -7.98 -12.64
CA VAL A 185 11.03 -8.45 -11.25
C VAL A 185 11.26 -9.95 -11.22
N HIS A 186 10.43 -10.74 -11.91
CA HIS A 186 10.59 -12.20 -11.94
C HIS A 186 11.87 -12.64 -12.66
N ALA A 187 12.25 -11.96 -13.75
CA ALA A 187 13.50 -12.27 -14.46
C ALA A 187 14.73 -12.00 -13.57
N ILE A 188 14.74 -10.88 -12.83
CA ILE A 188 15.79 -10.58 -11.84
C ILE A 188 15.79 -11.65 -10.74
N ALA A 189 14.61 -12.01 -10.22
CA ALA A 189 14.48 -13.02 -9.18
C ALA A 189 15.08 -14.36 -9.61
N ALA A 190 14.79 -14.79 -10.84
CA ALA A 190 15.32 -16.03 -11.41
C ALA A 190 16.83 -15.99 -11.66
N ALA A 191 17.39 -14.82 -11.96
CA ALA A 191 18.83 -14.64 -12.15
C ALA A 191 19.64 -14.60 -10.83
N LEU A 192 18.97 -14.38 -9.69
CA LEU A 192 19.56 -14.35 -8.36
C LEU A 192 19.45 -15.69 -7.59
N ALA A 193 18.71 -16.65 -8.14
CA ALA A 193 18.52 -18.00 -7.57
C ALA A 193 19.67 -18.92 -7.96
#